data_AF-A0A967S624-F1
#
_entry.id   AF-A0A967S624-F1
#
_cell.length_a   1.000
_cell.length_b   1.000
_cell.length_c   1.000
_cell.angle_alpha   90.00
_cell.angle_beta   90.00
_cell.angle_gamma   90.00
#
_symmetry.space_group_name_H-M   'P 1'
#
loop_
_entity.id
_entity.type
_entity.pdbx_description
1 polymer ?
#
loop_
_entity_poly.entity_id
_entity_poly.type
_entity_poly.pdbx_seq_one_letter_code
_entity_poly.pdbx_strand_id
1 'polypeptide(L)' 'GAAGHNGETLSPETIFYRDASRTILSRNDSPDVGFEVSINPYRGCEHGCIYCYARPTHEYLGFSAGLDFES' A
#
# COMPACT_ATOMS: atom_id res chain seq x y z
N GLY A 1 -40.80 8.82 0.51
CA GLY A 1 -40.41 9.51 -0.74
C GLY A 1 -38.98 9.11 -1.02
N ALA A 2 -38.76 8.45 -2.15
CA ALA A 2 -37.46 7.95 -2.56
C ALA A 2 -36.51 9.12 -2.90
N ALA A 3 -35.36 9.18 -2.22
CA ALA A 3 -34.18 9.90 -2.71
C ALA A 3 -33.25 8.87 -3.34
N GLY A 4 -32.81 9.15 -4.57
CA GLY A 4 -32.31 8.19 -5.54
C GLY A 4 -31.10 7.36 -5.11
N HIS A 5 -31.19 6.06 -5.39
CA HIS A 5 -30.04 5.17 -5.52
C HIS A 5 -29.36 5.41 -6.87
N ASN A 6 -28.36 6.29 -6.90
CA ASN A 6 -27.26 6.13 -7.85
C ASN A 6 -26.09 5.60 -7.02
N GLY A 7 -26.07 4.28 -6.84
CA GLY A 7 -25.14 3.56 -5.96
C GLY A 7 -23.71 3.48 -6.49
N GLU A 8 -23.10 4.62 -6.81
CA GLU A 8 -21.65 4.73 -6.96
C GLU A 8 -21.07 5.11 -5.60
N THR A 9 -20.53 4.12 -4.89
CA THR A 9 -19.58 4.39 -3.81
C THR A 9 -18.40 5.12 -4.45
N LEU A 10 -18.24 6.41 -4.16
CA LEU A 10 -17.06 7.14 -4.59
C LEU A 10 -15.83 6.41 -4.05
N SER A 11 -14.83 6.17 -4.90
CA SER A 11 -13.54 5.65 -4.44
C SER A 11 -12.99 6.57 -3.35
N PRO A 12 -12.33 6.03 -2.32
CA PRO A 12 -11.67 6.86 -1.31
C PRO A 12 -10.71 7.84 -1.98
N GLU A 13 -10.58 9.03 -1.38
CA GLU A 13 -9.64 10.04 -1.87
C GLU A 13 -8.21 9.56 -1.64
N THR A 14 -7.37 9.59 -2.68
CA THR A 14 -5.95 9.26 -2.55
C THR A 14 -5.23 10.27 -1.67
N ILE A 15 -4.64 9.80 -0.57
CA ILE A 15 -3.88 10.61 0.39
C ILE A 15 -2.38 10.32 0.24
N PHE A 16 -1.57 11.37 0.19
CA PHE A 16 -0.11 11.26 0.14
C PHE A 16 0.52 11.56 1.50
N TYR A 17 1.31 10.63 1.99
CA TYR A 17 2.11 10.79 3.22
C TYR A 17 3.57 11.06 2.88
N ARG A 18 4.25 11.85 3.72
CA ARG A 18 5.71 11.98 3.65
C ARG A 18 6.36 10.74 4.24
N ASP A 19 7.04 9.97 3.41
CA ASP A 19 7.87 8.86 3.83
C ASP A 19 9.30 9.34 4.15
N ALA A 20 9.84 8.91 5.29
CA ALA A 20 11.17 9.30 5.77
C ALA A 20 12.31 8.43 5.22
N SER A 21 12.03 7.53 4.28
CA SER A 21 13.05 6.67 3.71
C SER A 21 14.08 7.49 2.95
N ARG A 22 15.34 7.06 3.07
CA ARG A 22 16.47 7.70 2.37
C ARG A 22 16.57 7.29 0.90
N THR A 23 15.95 6.18 0.53
CA THR A 23 15.96 5.61 -0.82
C THR A 23 14.77 4.69 -1.01
N ILE A 24 14.32 4.56 -2.27
CA ILE A 24 13.29 3.59 -2.69
C ILE A 24 13.90 2.24 -3.11
N LEU A 25 15.23 2.17 -3.22
CA LEU A 25 15.96 1.01 -3.70
C LEU A 25 16.21 0.01 -2.57
N SER A 26 15.75 -1.22 -2.75
CA SER A 26 16.12 -2.37 -1.93
C SER A 26 17.30 -3.09 -2.58
N ARG A 27 18.26 -3.54 -1.79
CA ARG A 27 19.43 -4.28 -2.27
C ARG A 27 19.42 -5.70 -1.72
N ASN A 28 19.91 -6.64 -2.51
CA ASN A 28 20.14 -8.01 -2.07
C ASN A 28 21.46 -8.53 -2.65
N ASP A 29 22.02 -9.53 -1.99
CA ASP A 29 23.30 -10.18 -2.31
C ASP A 29 23.13 -11.70 -2.48
N SER A 30 21.90 -12.15 -2.74
CA SER A 30 21.62 -13.58 -2.89
C SER A 30 22.24 -14.11 -4.18
N PRO A 31 22.99 -15.23 -4.13
CA PRO A 31 23.55 -15.86 -5.33
C PRO A 31 22.46 -16.42 -6.25
N ASP A 32 21.26 -16.63 -5.73
CA ASP A 32 20.14 -17.25 -6.44
C ASP A 32 19.20 -16.22 -7.08
N VAL A 33 19.42 -14.92 -6.84
CA VAL A 33 18.57 -13.84 -7.34
C VAL A 33 19.33 -13.04 -8.40
N GLY A 34 18.86 -13.09 -9.66
CA GLY A 34 19.53 -12.50 -10.81
C GLY A 34 19.52 -10.96 -10.90
N PHE A 35 19.19 -10.26 -9.81
CA PHE A 35 19.22 -8.80 -9.73
C PHE A 35 19.82 -8.36 -8.40
N GLU A 36 20.53 -7.23 -8.40
CA GLU A 36 21.13 -6.67 -7.18
C GLU A 36 20.19 -5.67 -6.48
N VAL A 37 19.30 -5.04 -7.24
CA VAL A 37 18.47 -3.94 -6.79
C VAL A 37 17.01 -4.15 -7.20
N SER A 38 16.09 -3.89 -6.28
CA SER A 38 14.64 -3.93 -6.51
C SER A 38 13.94 -2.71 -5.92
N ILE A 39 12.66 -2.57 -6.26
CA ILE A 39 11.76 -1.56 -5.70
C ILE A 39 10.52 -2.31 -5.19
N ASN A 40 10.02 -1.93 -4.01
CA ASN A 40 8.72 -2.39 -3.52
C ASN A 40 7.65 -1.35 -3.85
N PRO A 41 6.83 -1.54 -4.91
CA PRO A 41 5.80 -0.58 -5.30
C PRO A 41 4.59 -0.58 -4.35
N TYR A 42 4.54 -1.51 -3.40
CA TYR A 42 3.39 -1.70 -2.51
C TYR A 42 3.49 -0.88 -1.21
N ARG A 43 4.60 -0.15 -1.00
CA ARG A 43 4.75 0.72 0.17
C ARG A 43 3.80 1.92 0.06
N GLY A 44 2.71 1.89 0.84
CA GLY A 44 1.65 2.90 0.80
C GLY A 44 0.62 2.71 -0.31
N CYS A 45 0.38 1.46 -0.75
CA CYS A 45 -0.61 1.15 -1.77
C CYS A 45 -2.04 1.22 -1.22
N GLU A 46 -2.91 2.01 -1.85
CA GLU A 46 -4.32 2.21 -1.45
C GLU A 46 -5.29 1.11 -1.94
N HIS A 47 -4.82 0.15 -2.74
CA HIS A 47 -5.72 -0.85 -3.37
C HIS A 47 -6.32 -1.89 -2.41
N GLY A 48 -5.84 -1.99 -1.16
CA GLY A 48 -6.45 -2.84 -0.13
C GLY A 48 -6.57 -4.34 -0.47
N CYS A 49 -5.77 -4.89 -1.39
CA CYS A 49 -5.98 -6.26 -1.87
C CYS A 49 -5.88 -7.28 -0.72
N ILE A 50 -6.82 -8.22 -0.64
CA ILE A 50 -6.87 -9.24 0.42
C ILE A 50 -5.57 -10.05 0.57
N TYR A 51 -4.80 -10.21 -0.52
CA TYR A 51 -3.52 -10.93 -0.56
C TYR A 51 -2.30 -9.99 -0.72
N CYS A 52 -2.46 -8.70 -0.42
CA CYS A 52 -1.40 -7.73 -0.68
C CYS A 52 -0.22 -7.89 0.28
N TYR A 53 0.99 -7.89 -0.27
CA TYR A 53 2.23 -7.78 0.49
C TYR A 53 2.32 -6.47 1.30
N ALA A 54 1.59 -5.42 0.91
CA ALA A 54 1.57 -4.14 1.62
C ALA A 54 1.02 -4.25 3.06
N ARG A 55 0.11 -5.19 3.33
CA ARG A 55 -0.64 -5.26 4.59
C ARG A 55 0.28 -5.34 5.83
N PRO A 56 1.24 -6.28 5.94
CA PRO A 56 2.18 -6.28 7.06
C PRO A 56 3.12 -5.07 7.05
N THR A 57 3.29 -4.37 5.92
CA THR A 57 4.16 -3.18 5.85
C THR A 57 3.51 -1.90 6.38
N HIS A 58 2.18 -1.83 6.46
CA HIS A 58 1.45 -0.68 7.03
C HIS A 58 1.81 -0.42 8.50
N GLU A 59 2.02 -1.48 9.27
CA GLU A 59 2.39 -1.36 10.70
C GLU A 59 3.76 -0.72 10.88
N TYR A 60 4.71 -0.96 9.96
CA TYR A 60 6.02 -0.29 9.97
C TYR A 60 5.92 1.21 9.66
N LEU A 61 4.81 1.65 9.06
CA LEU A 61 4.52 3.06 8.76
C LEU A 61 3.62 3.70 9.83
N GLY A 62 3.24 2.96 10.87
CA GLY A 62 2.39 3.44 11.96
C GLY A 62 0.88 3.36 11.66
N PHE A 63 0.49 2.64 10.62
CA PHE A 63 -0.92 2.40 10.25
C PHE A 63 -1.38 1.00 10.68
N SER A 64 -2.69 0.81 10.84
CA SER A 64 -3.30 -0.49 11.08
C SER A 64 -3.24 -1.38 9.84
N ALA A 65 -2.85 -2.65 10.02
CA ALA A 65 -2.99 -3.68 8.98
C ALA A 65 -4.46 -4.13 8.76
N GLY A 66 -5.40 -3.63 9.57
CA GLY A 66 -6.83 -3.88 9.45
C GLY A 66 -7.55 -2.70 8.81
N LEU A 67 -8.17 -1.86 9.64
CA LEU A 67 -9.07 -0.79 9.21
C LEU A 67 -8.40 0.21 8.24
N ASP A 68 -7.18 0.66 8.54
CA ASP A 68 -6.45 1.62 7.69
C ASP A 68 -5.97 1.02 6.35
N PHE A 69 -6.00 -0.31 6.21
CA PHE A 69 -5.65 -1.01 4.96
C PHE A 69 -6.88 -1.22 4.05
N GLU A 70 -8.08 -1.16 4.62
CA GLU A 70 -9.36 -1.48 3.97
C GLU A 70 -10.23 -0.24 3.73
N SER A 71 -9.72 0.96 4.05
CA SER A 71 -10.44 2.24 4.00
C SER A 71 -9.92 3.20 2.94
#